data_AF-A0A4S8KUA8-F1
#
_entry.id   AF-A0A4S8KUA8-F1
#
_cell.length_a   1.000
_cell.length_b   1.000
_cell.length_c   1.000
_cell.angle_alpha   90.00
_cell.angle_beta   90.00
_cell.angle_gamma   90.00
#
_symmetry.space_group_name_H-M   'P 1'
#
loop_
_entity.id
_entity.type
_entity.pdbx_description
1 polymer ?
#
loop_
_entity_poly.entity_id
_entity_poly.type
_entity_poly.pdbx_seq_one_letter_code
_entity_poly.pdbx_strand_id
1 'polypeptide(L)'
;MFDKWEKCKPTFDGRILIIQYELTSRCQFTASTQGMPDDILKTLNRMIKSFLWEGGRPRLKQETLQKPISEGGKNLINLECLRDAISLMRLKSYLNISEKRPLWAYVADEMLSKAMTQESAKKFTSTNQIMNIFLQDWDIRKQQVPKYLADMIETGKRYDTTFETINPSIRIQDELPRVAGSTA
;
A
#
# COMPACT_ATOMS: atom_id res chain seq x y z
N MET A 1 6.49 -24.14 -4.82
CA MET A 1 5.18 -23.57 -4.33
C MET A 1 4.02 -24.25 -5.03
N PHE A 2 4.02 -24.31 -6.36
CA PHE A 2 2.94 -24.90 -7.14
C PHE A 2 3.13 -26.40 -7.45
N ASP A 3 4.25 -26.98 -7.03
CA ASP A 3 4.71 -28.35 -7.35
C ASP A 3 3.69 -29.45 -6.96
N LYS A 4 2.90 -29.24 -5.90
CA LYS A 4 1.82 -30.17 -5.51
C LYS A 4 0.65 -30.10 -6.49
N TRP A 5 0.31 -28.90 -6.94
CA TRP A 5 -0.82 -28.63 -7.83
C TRP A 5 -0.53 -29.08 -9.27
N GLU A 6 0.73 -29.06 -9.70
CA GLU A 6 1.13 -29.56 -11.02
C GLU A 6 0.81 -31.04 -11.24
N LYS A 7 0.82 -31.84 -10.16
CA LYS A 7 0.46 -33.28 -10.21
C LYS A 7 -1.00 -33.50 -10.62
N CYS A 8 -1.88 -32.55 -10.33
CA CYS A 8 -3.31 -32.62 -10.65
C CYS A 8 -3.62 -32.23 -12.10
N LYS A 9 -2.61 -31.80 -12.88
CA LYS A 9 -2.76 -31.34 -14.28
C LYS A 9 -3.96 -30.38 -14.48
N PRO A 10 -4.02 -29.27 -13.72
CA PRO A 10 -5.13 -28.33 -13.80
C PRO A 10 -5.22 -27.69 -15.18
N THR A 11 -6.45 -27.36 -15.60
CA THR A 11 -6.72 -26.53 -16.78
C THR A 11 -6.12 -25.15 -16.61
N PHE A 12 -6.02 -24.38 -17.71
CA PHE A 12 -5.50 -23.00 -17.66
C PHE A 12 -6.26 -22.12 -16.65
N ASP A 13 -7.59 -22.17 -16.68
CA ASP A 13 -8.42 -21.43 -15.72
C ASP A 13 -8.26 -21.97 -14.28
N GLY A 14 -8.08 -23.28 -14.12
CA GLY A 14 -7.75 -23.89 -12.83
C GLY A 14 -6.41 -23.40 -12.27
N ARG A 15 -5.39 -23.23 -13.12
CA ARG A 15 -4.08 -22.67 -12.72
C ARG A 15 -4.23 -21.23 -12.22
N ILE A 16 -5.03 -20.41 -12.90
CA ILE A 16 -5.30 -19.02 -12.47
C ILE A 16 -5.95 -19.00 -11.08
N LEU A 17 -6.97 -19.84 -10.86
CA LEU A 17 -7.63 -19.94 -9.55
C LEU A 17 -6.66 -20.38 -8.45
N ILE A 18 -5.83 -21.37 -8.71
CA ILE A 18 -4.80 -21.85 -7.77
C ILE A 18 -3.80 -20.75 -7.44
N ILE A 19 -3.32 -20.02 -8.47
CA ILE A 19 -2.43 -18.87 -8.28
C ILE A 19 -3.08 -17.85 -7.38
N GLN A 20 -4.31 -17.42 -7.68
CA GLN A 20 -5.01 -16.42 -6.88
C GLN A 20 -5.18 -16.88 -5.43
N TYR A 21 -5.61 -18.12 -5.20
CA TYR A 21 -5.85 -18.64 -3.86
C TYR A 21 -4.58 -18.72 -3.01
N GLU A 22 -3.53 -19.39 -3.52
CA GLU A 22 -2.28 -19.60 -2.79
C GLU A 22 -1.47 -18.31 -2.64
N LEU A 23 -1.43 -17.48 -3.68
CA LEU A 23 -0.61 -16.29 -3.69
C LEU A 23 -1.26 -15.16 -2.88
N THR A 24 -2.55 -14.88 -3.07
CA THR A 24 -3.21 -13.77 -2.36
C THR A 24 -3.15 -13.98 -0.86
N SER A 25 -3.49 -15.18 -0.37
CA SER A 25 -3.49 -15.48 1.06
C SER A 25 -2.10 -15.34 1.70
N ARG A 26 -1.07 -15.94 1.09
CA ARG A 26 0.31 -15.89 1.61
C ARG A 26 0.93 -14.50 1.48
N CYS A 27 0.75 -13.85 0.34
CA CYS A 27 1.29 -12.52 0.11
C CYS A 27 0.61 -11.49 1.00
N GLN A 28 -0.71 -11.56 1.21
CA GLN A 28 -1.42 -10.60 2.05
C GLN A 28 -0.89 -10.60 3.49
N PHE A 29 -0.69 -11.76 4.10
CA PHE A 29 -0.12 -11.83 5.45
C PHE A 29 1.37 -11.47 5.49
N THR A 30 2.18 -12.06 4.61
CA THR A 30 3.64 -11.87 4.65
C THR A 30 4.03 -10.46 4.24
N ALA A 31 3.40 -9.91 3.20
CA ALA A 31 3.67 -8.53 2.77
C ALA A 31 3.12 -7.51 3.76
N SER A 32 2.04 -7.81 4.50
CA SER A 32 1.54 -6.92 5.56
C SER A 32 2.39 -6.94 6.84
N THR A 33 3.29 -7.90 7.01
CA THR A 33 4.23 -7.93 8.16
C THR A 33 5.64 -7.50 7.78
N GLN A 34 6.18 -8.00 6.68
CA GLN A 34 7.59 -7.80 6.28
C GLN A 34 7.77 -6.90 5.04
N GLY A 35 6.67 -6.54 4.36
CA GLY A 35 6.72 -5.88 3.07
C GLY A 35 6.99 -6.86 1.92
N MET A 36 7.08 -6.35 0.69
CA MET A 36 7.39 -7.14 -0.49
C MET A 36 8.41 -6.39 -1.36
N PRO A 37 9.71 -6.67 -1.18
CA PRO A 37 10.76 -6.11 -2.03
C PRO A 37 10.59 -6.52 -3.49
N ASP A 38 11.11 -5.71 -4.42
CA ASP A 38 10.96 -5.94 -5.87
C ASP A 38 11.56 -7.27 -6.32
N ASP A 39 12.63 -7.74 -5.68
CA ASP A 39 13.26 -9.03 -6.03
C ASP A 39 12.34 -10.22 -5.73
N ILE A 40 11.60 -10.14 -4.62
CA ILE A 40 10.60 -11.15 -4.25
C ILE A 40 9.42 -11.07 -5.23
N LEU A 41 8.95 -9.86 -5.55
CA LEU A 41 7.87 -9.65 -6.51
C LEU A 41 8.22 -10.19 -7.90
N LYS A 42 9.44 -9.93 -8.40
CA LYS A 42 9.97 -10.48 -9.66
C LYS A 42 10.05 -12.01 -9.62
N THR A 43 10.51 -12.57 -8.49
CA THR A 43 10.61 -14.03 -8.33
C THR A 43 9.24 -14.68 -8.34
N LEU A 44 8.27 -14.13 -7.62
CA LEU A 44 6.89 -14.62 -7.62
C LEU A 44 6.25 -14.50 -9.02
N ASN A 45 6.43 -13.37 -9.71
CA ASN A 45 5.97 -13.21 -11.10
C ASN A 45 6.59 -14.25 -12.04
N ARG A 46 7.87 -14.60 -11.86
CA ARG A 46 8.52 -15.68 -12.62
C ARG A 46 7.87 -17.04 -12.33
N MET A 47 7.60 -17.35 -11.07
CA MET A 47 6.93 -18.59 -10.66
C MET A 47 5.51 -18.68 -11.23
N ILE A 48 4.75 -17.59 -11.20
CA ILE A 48 3.40 -17.50 -11.80
C ILE A 48 3.47 -17.78 -13.29
N LYS A 49 4.38 -17.13 -14.02
CA LYS A 49 4.56 -17.36 -15.47
C LYS A 49 4.92 -18.82 -15.76
N SER A 50 5.87 -19.38 -15.02
CA SER A 50 6.29 -20.78 -15.18
C SER A 50 5.13 -21.74 -14.94
N PHE A 51 4.37 -21.54 -13.87
CA PHE A 51 3.24 -22.40 -13.53
C PHE A 51 2.07 -22.24 -14.51
N LEU A 52 1.75 -21.02 -14.93
CA LEU A 52 0.61 -20.76 -15.83
C LEU A 52 0.83 -21.37 -17.22
N TRP A 53 2.08 -21.34 -17.72
CA TRP A 53 2.43 -21.80 -19.06
C TRP A 53 3.16 -23.15 -19.10
N GLU A 54 3.24 -23.87 -17.98
CA GLU A 54 3.92 -25.18 -17.90
C GLU A 54 5.40 -25.12 -18.34
N GLY A 55 6.09 -24.04 -18.01
CA GLY A 55 7.45 -23.76 -18.49
C GLY A 55 7.54 -23.40 -19.98
N GLY A 56 6.42 -23.42 -20.70
CA GLY A 56 6.30 -23.02 -22.10
C GLY A 56 6.31 -21.51 -22.33
N ARG A 57 6.31 -21.11 -23.61
CA ARG A 57 6.29 -19.71 -24.00
C ARG A 57 4.89 -19.11 -23.78
N PRO A 58 4.78 -17.92 -23.15
CA PRO A 58 3.52 -17.21 -23.01
C PRO A 58 2.87 -16.95 -24.37
N ARG A 59 1.59 -17.31 -24.52
CA ARG A 59 0.81 -17.04 -25.74
C ARG A 59 0.12 -15.68 -25.71
N LEU A 60 -0.11 -15.16 -24.51
CA LEU A 60 -0.76 -13.87 -24.27
C LEU A 60 0.12 -13.02 -23.36
N LYS A 61 0.00 -11.71 -23.54
CA LYS A 61 0.60 -10.72 -22.64
C LYS A 61 -0.01 -10.86 -21.24
N GLN A 62 0.82 -10.71 -20.21
CA GLN A 62 0.36 -10.87 -18.83
C GLN A 62 -0.66 -9.78 -18.47
N GLU A 63 -0.46 -8.56 -18.97
CA GLU A 63 -1.35 -7.42 -18.74
C GLU A 63 -2.76 -7.72 -19.28
N THR A 64 -2.87 -8.42 -20.41
CA THR A 64 -4.16 -8.86 -20.97
C THR A 64 -4.85 -9.88 -20.05
N LEU A 65 -4.11 -10.81 -19.47
CA LEU A 65 -4.66 -11.81 -18.56
C LEU A 65 -5.14 -11.20 -17.24
N GLN A 66 -4.51 -10.12 -16.80
CA GLN A 66 -4.85 -9.41 -15.57
C GLN A 66 -6.16 -8.61 -15.67
N LYS A 67 -6.64 -8.32 -16.88
CA LYS A 67 -7.88 -7.58 -17.10
C LYS A 67 -9.12 -8.32 -16.61
N PRO A 68 -10.23 -7.59 -16.35
CA PRO A 68 -11.54 -8.16 -16.10
C PRO A 68 -12.00 -9.14 -17.19
N ILE A 69 -12.78 -10.16 -16.80
CA ILE A 69 -13.41 -11.10 -17.73
C ILE A 69 -14.31 -10.37 -18.74
N SER A 70 -14.97 -9.27 -18.32
CA SER A 70 -15.79 -8.42 -19.19
C SER A 70 -15.01 -7.76 -20.32
N GLU A 71 -13.70 -7.57 -20.16
CA GLU A 71 -12.80 -7.00 -21.17
C GLU A 71 -12.02 -8.08 -21.95
N GLY A 72 -12.42 -9.35 -21.82
CA GLY A 72 -11.74 -10.49 -22.44
C GLY A 72 -10.47 -10.94 -21.70
N GLY A 73 -10.26 -10.46 -20.47
CA GLY A 73 -9.20 -10.93 -19.58
C GLY A 73 -9.59 -12.17 -18.78
N LYS A 74 -8.75 -12.54 -17.82
CA LYS A 74 -8.94 -13.72 -16.95
C LYS A 74 -8.81 -13.40 -15.46
N ASN A 75 -8.84 -12.12 -15.08
CA ASN A 75 -8.66 -11.65 -13.70
C ASN A 75 -7.36 -12.15 -13.04
N LEU A 76 -6.30 -12.44 -13.81
CA LEU A 76 -5.04 -12.88 -13.22
C LEU A 76 -4.54 -11.82 -12.21
N ILE A 77 -4.06 -12.26 -11.06
CA ILE A 77 -3.61 -11.32 -10.03
C ILE A 77 -2.42 -10.47 -10.49
N ASN A 78 -2.50 -9.18 -10.23
CA ASN A 78 -1.35 -8.27 -10.37
C ASN A 78 -0.71 -8.07 -8.99
N LEU A 79 0.51 -8.59 -8.82
CA LEU A 79 1.27 -8.51 -7.57
C LEU A 79 1.69 -7.08 -7.21
N GLU A 80 1.94 -6.22 -8.20
CA GLU A 80 2.29 -4.83 -7.96
C GLU A 80 1.08 -4.08 -7.41
N CYS A 81 -0.09 -4.27 -8.03
CA CYS A 81 -1.34 -3.73 -7.51
C CYS A 81 -1.67 -4.29 -6.12
N LEU A 82 -1.42 -5.58 -5.88
CA LEU A 82 -1.65 -6.18 -4.55
C LEU A 82 -0.74 -5.56 -3.49
N ARG A 83 0.56 -5.38 -3.78
CA ARG A 83 1.52 -4.72 -2.87
C ARG A 83 1.06 -3.31 -2.55
N ASP A 84 0.72 -2.54 -3.57
CA ASP A 84 0.29 -1.15 -3.43
C ASP A 84 -1.04 -1.08 -2.65
N ALA A 85 -1.99 -1.99 -2.89
CA ALA A 85 -3.22 -2.11 -2.11
C ALA A 85 -2.98 -2.42 -0.62
N ILE A 86 -2.05 -3.33 -0.31
CA ILE A 86 -1.67 -3.61 1.09
C ILE A 86 -1.07 -2.37 1.76
N SER A 87 -0.24 -1.63 1.03
CA SER A 87 0.35 -0.37 1.47
C SER A 87 -0.74 0.68 1.75
N LEU A 88 -1.71 0.83 0.85
CA LEU A 88 -2.87 1.72 1.02
C LEU A 88 -3.76 1.32 2.21
N MET A 89 -3.96 0.02 2.45
CA MET A 89 -4.73 -0.44 3.61
C MET A 89 -4.03 -0.13 4.93
N ARG A 90 -2.69 -0.22 4.99
CA ARG A 90 -1.93 0.27 6.15
C ARG A 90 -2.03 1.78 6.29
N LEU A 91 -1.93 2.52 5.20
CA LEU A 91 -2.10 3.96 5.19
C LEU A 91 -3.47 4.36 5.73
N LYS A 92 -4.54 3.71 5.28
CA LYS A 92 -5.90 3.91 5.82
C LYS A 92 -5.95 3.70 7.33
N SER A 93 -5.29 2.66 7.85
CA SER A 93 -5.19 2.43 9.30
C SER A 93 -4.36 3.49 10.02
N TYR A 94 -3.29 3.99 9.41
CA TYR A 94 -2.45 5.07 9.93
C TYR A 94 -3.19 6.40 10.02
N LEU A 95 -3.97 6.73 8.98
CA LEU A 95 -4.78 7.94 8.89
C LEU A 95 -6.05 7.90 9.76
N ASN A 96 -6.31 6.81 10.47
CA ASN A 96 -7.44 6.74 11.38
C ASN A 96 -7.15 7.56 12.66
N ILE A 97 -7.74 8.75 12.78
CA ILE A 97 -7.58 9.66 13.94
C ILE A 97 -8.65 9.42 15.01
N SER A 98 -9.59 8.49 14.80
CA SER A 98 -10.61 8.16 15.81
C SER A 98 -10.03 7.47 17.05
N GLU A 99 -10.87 7.27 18.07
CA GLU A 99 -10.53 6.47 19.27
C GLU A 99 -10.02 5.06 18.96
N LYS A 100 -10.28 4.54 17.75
CA LYS A 100 -9.80 3.24 17.27
C LYS A 100 -8.45 3.33 16.55
N ARG A 101 -7.70 4.42 16.74
CA ARG A 101 -6.36 4.58 16.15
C ARG A 101 -5.43 3.47 16.65
N PRO A 102 -4.74 2.76 15.76
CA PRO A 102 -3.88 1.66 16.18
C PRO A 102 -2.62 2.19 16.86
N LEU A 103 -2.15 1.48 17.90
CA LEU A 103 -0.98 1.88 18.71
C LEU A 103 0.29 2.12 17.89
N TRP A 104 0.51 1.29 16.86
CA TRP A 104 1.69 1.42 16.00
C TRP A 104 1.73 2.75 15.23
N ALA A 105 0.58 3.40 15.00
CA ALA A 105 0.52 4.68 14.30
C ALA A 105 1.17 5.81 15.12
N TYR A 106 1.02 5.79 16.45
CA TYR A 106 1.71 6.76 17.32
C TYR A 106 3.22 6.56 17.31
N VAL A 107 3.67 5.30 17.30
CA VAL A 107 5.10 4.99 17.15
C VAL A 107 5.62 5.44 15.78
N ALA A 108 4.82 5.26 14.73
CA ALA A 108 5.16 5.74 13.39
C ALA A 108 5.26 7.28 13.35
N ASP A 109 4.36 8.01 13.98
CA ASP A 109 4.41 9.48 14.10
C ASP A 109 5.74 9.94 14.73
N GLU A 110 6.16 9.31 15.83
CA GLU A 110 7.43 9.58 16.49
C GLU A 110 8.66 9.23 15.64
N MET A 111 8.59 8.14 14.86
CA MET A 111 9.66 7.80 13.91
C MET A 111 9.76 8.83 12.80
N LEU A 112 8.62 9.29 12.29
CA LEU A 112 8.55 10.27 11.22
C LEU A 112 9.02 11.64 11.68
N SER A 113 8.60 12.09 12.88
CA SER A 113 9.01 13.36 13.46
C SER A 113 10.53 13.44 13.64
N LYS A 114 11.16 12.34 14.09
CA LYS A 114 12.63 12.23 14.22
C LYS A 114 13.34 12.22 12.88
N ALA A 115 12.73 11.65 11.84
CA ALA A 115 13.29 11.60 10.49
C ALA A 115 13.08 12.89 9.68
N MET A 116 12.41 13.90 10.23
CA MET A 116 12.14 15.17 9.58
C MET A 116 13.41 15.84 9.03
N THR A 117 13.28 16.49 7.88
CA THR A 117 14.36 17.31 7.28
C THR A 117 14.59 18.58 8.10
N GLN A 118 15.82 19.12 8.08
CA GLN A 118 16.13 20.35 8.82
C GLN A 118 15.31 21.56 8.33
N GLU A 119 15.01 21.61 7.03
CA GLU A 119 14.17 22.67 6.45
C GLU A 119 12.74 22.59 6.97
N SER A 120 12.17 21.38 7.00
CA SER A 120 10.83 21.17 7.57
C SER A 120 10.80 21.41 9.08
N ALA A 121 11.86 21.07 9.81
CA ALA A 121 11.95 21.31 11.24
C ALA A 121 11.84 22.80 11.61
N LYS A 122 12.33 23.70 10.75
CA LYS A 122 12.20 25.16 10.95
C LYS A 122 10.76 25.66 10.87
N LYS A 123 9.84 24.90 10.25
CA LYS A 123 8.42 25.26 10.16
C LYS A 123 7.68 25.11 11.49
N PHE A 124 8.26 24.39 12.46
CA PHE A 124 7.62 24.08 13.75
C PHE A 124 8.44 24.68 14.89
N THR A 125 7.75 25.40 15.79
CA THR A 125 8.39 26.02 16.97
C THR A 125 8.50 25.02 18.13
N SER A 126 7.56 24.07 18.21
CA SER A 126 7.46 23.08 19.29
C SER A 126 7.15 21.69 18.75
N THR A 127 7.69 20.64 19.39
CA THR A 127 7.47 19.23 19.01
C THR A 127 5.99 18.83 19.02
N ASN A 128 5.18 19.41 19.92
CA ASN A 128 3.75 19.14 20.04
C ASN A 128 2.91 19.63 18.85
N GLN A 129 3.51 20.40 17.93
CA GLN A 129 2.84 20.85 16.70
C GLN A 129 2.95 19.83 15.56
N ILE A 130 3.83 18.84 15.69
CA ILE A 130 4.05 17.81 14.66
C ILE A 130 3.00 16.73 14.87
N MET A 131 2.04 16.65 13.96
CA MET A 131 0.96 15.67 14.01
C MET A 131 1.14 14.56 13.00
N ASN A 132 1.03 14.89 11.71
CA ASN A 132 0.94 13.90 10.65
C ASN A 132 1.41 14.47 9.32
N ILE A 133 2.21 13.70 8.59
CA ILE A 133 2.79 14.10 7.31
C ILE A 133 1.76 14.27 6.18
N PHE A 134 0.56 13.70 6.32
CA PHE A 134 -0.54 13.88 5.35
C PHE A 134 -1.48 15.03 5.69
N LEU A 135 -1.44 15.52 6.93
CA LEU A 135 -2.22 16.70 7.35
C LEU A 135 -1.40 18.00 7.29
N GLN A 136 -0.08 17.88 7.29
CA GLN A 136 0.84 19.01 7.38
C GLN A 136 1.89 18.89 6.28
N ASP A 137 2.28 20.03 5.71
CA ASP A 137 3.28 20.09 4.63
C ASP A 137 4.72 20.05 5.18
N TRP A 138 5.29 18.84 5.26
CA TRP A 138 6.68 18.62 5.63
C TRP A 138 7.27 17.34 5.04
N ASP A 139 8.59 17.33 4.90
CA ASP A 139 9.35 16.24 4.29
C ASP A 139 10.27 15.51 5.26
N ILE A 140 10.43 14.22 5.00
CA ILE A 140 11.25 13.29 5.79
C ILE A 140 12.48 12.80 5.02
N ARG A 141 13.52 12.45 5.77
CA ARG A 141 14.69 11.72 5.24
C ARG A 141 14.35 10.23 5.16
N LYS A 142 14.01 9.76 3.96
CA LYS A 142 13.56 8.36 3.71
C LYS A 142 14.52 7.30 4.28
N GLN A 143 15.81 7.56 4.33
CA GLN A 143 16.83 6.63 4.83
C GLN A 143 16.78 6.44 6.36
N GLN A 144 16.14 7.37 7.09
CA GLN A 144 16.05 7.34 8.55
C GLN A 144 14.77 6.67 9.06
N VAL A 145 13.88 6.25 8.16
CA VAL A 145 12.66 5.53 8.52
C VAL A 145 12.73 4.07 8.03
N PRO A 146 12.06 3.13 8.72
CA PRO A 146 11.86 1.80 8.22
C PRO A 146 11.29 1.80 6.79
N LYS A 147 11.79 0.90 5.94
CA LYS A 147 11.40 0.81 4.53
C LYS A 147 9.88 0.75 4.33
N TYR A 148 9.17 0.01 5.17
CA TYR A 148 7.71 -0.11 5.06
C TYR A 148 6.96 1.22 5.27
N LEU A 149 7.47 2.13 6.11
CA LEU A 149 6.88 3.47 6.31
C LEU A 149 7.19 4.38 5.11
N ALA A 150 8.42 4.33 4.59
CA ALA A 150 8.78 5.06 3.38
C ALA A 150 7.91 4.62 2.19
N ASP A 151 7.75 3.30 1.99
CA ASP A 151 6.93 2.73 0.93
C ASP A 151 5.45 3.12 1.09
N MET A 152 4.93 3.14 2.33
CA MET A 152 3.57 3.58 2.65
C MET A 152 3.33 5.04 2.28
N ILE A 153 4.26 5.93 2.63
CA ILE A 153 4.17 7.35 2.32
C ILE A 153 4.27 7.58 0.82
N GLU A 154 5.18 6.89 0.14
CA GLU A 154 5.32 7.00 -1.31
C GLU A 154 4.10 6.49 -2.05
N THR A 155 3.50 5.39 -1.60
CA THR A 155 2.25 4.88 -2.17
C THR A 155 1.12 5.89 -1.97
N GLY A 156 0.99 6.47 -0.76
CA GLY A 156 0.00 7.51 -0.49
C GLY A 156 0.15 8.73 -1.41
N LYS A 157 1.38 9.23 -1.59
CA LYS A 157 1.68 10.33 -2.52
C LYS A 157 1.40 9.95 -3.98
N ARG A 158 1.74 8.71 -4.40
CA ARG A 158 1.52 8.22 -5.78
C ARG A 158 0.05 8.18 -6.16
N TYR A 159 -0.81 7.77 -5.22
CA TYR A 159 -2.25 7.66 -5.44
C TYR A 159 -3.02 8.92 -4.99
N ASP A 160 -2.32 10.02 -4.68
CA ASP A 160 -2.89 11.28 -4.18
C ASP A 160 -3.93 11.07 -3.07
N THR A 161 -3.59 10.21 -2.10
CA THR A 161 -4.51 9.88 -1.01
C THR A 161 -4.63 11.09 -0.09
N THR A 162 -5.78 11.76 -0.16
CA THR A 162 -6.11 12.93 0.66
C THR A 162 -7.22 12.61 1.66
N PHE A 163 -7.36 13.43 2.69
CA PHE A 163 -8.53 13.38 3.56
C PHE A 163 -9.70 14.06 2.87
N GLU A 164 -10.70 13.28 2.44
CA GLU A 164 -11.98 13.86 2.04
C GLU A 164 -12.78 14.25 3.29
N THR A 165 -12.86 15.53 3.60
CA THR A 165 -13.86 16.04 4.54
C THR A 165 -15.19 16.19 3.83
N ILE A 166 -15.95 15.10 3.71
CA ILE A 166 -17.36 15.18 3.30
C ILE A 166 -18.13 15.80 4.46
N ASN A 167 -18.28 17.12 4.42
CA ASN A 167 -19.07 17.94 5.34
C ASN A 167 -18.74 17.70 6.83
N PRO A 168 -17.63 18.27 7.35
CA PRO A 168 -17.25 18.08 8.75
C PRO A 168 -18.39 18.58 9.64
N SER A 169 -18.85 17.74 10.57
CA SER A 169 -19.87 18.14 11.55
C SER A 169 -19.40 19.38 12.32
N ILE A 170 -20.33 20.22 12.76
CA ILE A 170 -20.02 21.50 13.45
C ILE A 170 -19.03 21.30 14.60
N ARG A 171 -19.13 20.17 15.34
CA ARG A 171 -18.19 19.82 16.42
C ARG A 171 -16.76 19.63 15.94
N ILE A 172 -16.57 18.96 14.81
CA ILE A 172 -15.24 18.72 14.21
C ILE A 172 -14.68 20.02 13.61
N GLN A 173 -15.54 20.90 13.08
CA GLN A 173 -15.12 22.23 12.61
C GLN A 173 -14.57 23.12 13.73
N ASP A 174 -15.12 23.00 14.94
CA ASP A 174 -14.64 23.74 16.11
C ASP A 174 -13.36 23.14 16.73
N GLU A 175 -13.09 21.85 16.50
CA GLU A 175 -11.87 21.16 16.95
C GLU A 175 -10.70 21.25 15.96
N LEU A 176 -10.97 21.56 14.69
CA LEU A 176 -9.91 21.78 13.70
C LEU A 176 -9.20 23.12 13.97
N PRO A 177 -7.85 23.16 13.88
CA PRO A 177 -7.14 24.43 13.98
C PRO A 177 -7.59 25.34 12.84
N ARG A 178 -8.38 26.37 13.17
CA ARG A 178 -8.88 27.34 12.19
C ARG A 178 -7.67 27.96 11.50
N VAL A 179 -7.52 27.69 10.21
CA VAL A 179 -6.55 28.40 9.37
C VAL A 179 -7.06 29.82 9.24
N ALA A 180 -6.44 30.76 9.94
CA ALA A 180 -6.72 32.18 9.82
C ALA A 180 -6.36 32.61 8.39
N GLY A 181 -7.35 32.68 7.49
CA GLY A 181 -7.07 33.09 6.12
C GLY A 181 -8.15 32.88 5.05
N SER A 182 -9.38 32.48 5.39
CA SER A 182 -10.47 32.49 4.41
C SER A 182 -11.63 33.34 4.93
N THR A 183 -11.46 34.65 4.80
CA THR A 183 -12.57 35.59 4.68
C THR A 183 -13.05 35.55 3.23
N ALA A 184 -14.25 35.05 3.01
CA ALA A 184 -15.11 35.48 1.92
C ALA A 184 -16.15 36.46 2.50
#